data_AF-A0A923MZ73-F1
#
_entry.id   AF-A0A923MZ73-F1
#
_cell.length_a   1.000
_cell.length_b   1.000
_cell.length_c   1.000
_cell.angle_alpha   90.00
_cell.angle_beta   90.00
_cell.angle_gamma   90.00
#
_symmetry.space_group_name_H-M   'P 1'
#
loop_
_entity.id
_entity.type
_entity.pdbx_description
1 polymer ?
#
loop_
_entity_poly.entity_id
_entity_poly.type
_entity_poly.pdbx_seq_one_letter_code
_entity_poly.pdbx_strand_id
1 'polypeptide(L)'
;MSPDDNTITALFTGKILMQNLNGSFVNGYKVKEGVIIAQYVKKNQNNAITSKDIIIDGVSFTDYDVVIVTNYYHSPLTSINSMSLFSDTDPFGSGGLDTGMGWYYGGAGGGGPVTPTKDPCTTAQESTIVSKNKEYLIALKAINEANATEEHSITLGTASDGTMTQAPMNHGGQYIVQTNTTWEGAFAALHNHPDKTPLSAGDIYASVKLNVKSSNFTTTYILTDGEVYAIVVTNLSLAQDFVKTYPADQLPNQSPEFPNNIFYEIDGLKSIMGYGNEGRTTAIAFILDKYSAGITLLKQDNSGKFNPIKTQETTQSNGIKTYNTIPCN
;
A
#
# COMPACT_ATOMS: atom_id res chain seq x y z
N MET A 1 -1.94 18.43 -27.14
CA MET A 1 -2.10 17.00 -27.45
C MET A 1 -1.42 16.73 -28.78
N SER A 2 -0.70 15.62 -28.90
CA SER A 2 0.07 15.26 -30.09
C SER A 2 -0.16 13.77 -30.39
N PRO A 3 -0.83 13.40 -31.47
CA PRO A 3 -1.05 11.99 -31.81
C PRO A 3 0.27 11.30 -32.18
N ASP A 4 0.37 9.99 -31.95
CA ASP A 4 1.57 9.23 -32.33
C ASP A 4 1.63 8.95 -33.84
N ASP A 5 0.49 8.75 -34.49
CA ASP A 5 0.36 8.44 -35.92
C ASP A 5 -0.80 9.23 -36.57
N ASN A 6 -0.84 9.26 -37.91
CA ASN A 6 -1.96 9.81 -38.70
C ASN A 6 -3.19 8.87 -38.75
N THR A 7 -3.32 7.93 -37.82
CA THR A 7 -4.37 6.91 -37.85
C THR A 7 -5.72 7.49 -37.42
N ILE A 8 -6.76 7.20 -38.19
CA ILE A 8 -8.15 7.59 -37.93
C ILE A 8 -8.80 6.54 -37.01
N THR A 9 -8.33 6.45 -35.78
CA THR A 9 -8.97 5.59 -34.77
C THR A 9 -10.02 6.40 -34.00
N ALA A 10 -11.09 5.74 -33.55
CA ALA A 10 -12.12 6.40 -32.73
C ALA A 10 -11.59 6.88 -31.36
N LEU A 11 -10.44 6.34 -30.94
CA LEU A 11 -9.80 6.62 -29.65
C LEU A 11 -8.41 7.23 -29.86
N PHE A 12 -8.06 8.20 -29.01
CA PHE A 12 -6.80 8.93 -29.09
C PHE A 12 -5.61 8.06 -28.67
N THR A 13 -4.59 8.01 -29.52
CA THR A 13 -3.26 7.46 -29.22
C THR A 13 -2.24 8.58 -29.44
N GLY A 14 -1.48 8.92 -28.42
CA GLY A 14 -0.57 10.05 -28.45
C GLY A 14 -0.15 10.56 -27.09
N LYS A 15 0.45 11.75 -27.09
CA LYS A 15 0.89 12.46 -25.89
C LYS A 15 -0.06 13.60 -25.57
N ILE A 16 -0.38 13.74 -24.30
CA ILE A 16 -1.07 14.91 -23.75
C ILE A 16 -0.06 15.63 -22.88
N LEU A 17 0.43 16.78 -23.34
CA LEU A 17 1.34 17.62 -22.55
C LEU A 17 0.57 18.83 -22.05
N MET A 18 0.72 19.13 -20.76
CA MET A 18 0.17 20.30 -20.12
C MET A 18 1.29 21.28 -19.86
N GLN A 19 1.11 22.51 -20.31
CA GLN A 19 2.05 23.61 -20.17
C GLN A 19 1.34 24.79 -19.51
N ASN A 20 2.09 25.61 -18.78
CA ASN A 20 1.58 26.89 -18.31
C ASN A 20 1.48 27.91 -19.46
N LEU A 21 0.95 29.10 -19.18
CA LEU A 21 0.80 30.16 -20.18
C LEU A 21 2.14 30.63 -20.79
N ASN A 22 3.27 30.35 -20.13
CA ASN A 22 4.61 30.67 -20.59
C ASN A 22 5.23 29.53 -21.41
N GLY A 23 4.47 28.49 -21.76
CA GLY A 23 4.93 27.33 -22.51
C GLY A 23 5.80 26.35 -21.71
N SER A 24 5.96 26.56 -20.40
CA SER A 24 6.73 25.65 -19.55
C SER A 24 5.92 24.40 -19.23
N PHE A 25 6.52 23.24 -19.38
CA PHE A 25 5.91 21.96 -19.03
C PHE A 25 5.53 21.89 -17.55
N VAL A 26 4.32 21.41 -17.29
CA VAL A 26 3.74 21.19 -15.96
C VAL A 26 3.66 19.70 -15.67
N ASN A 27 3.01 18.94 -16.57
CA ASN A 27 2.75 17.51 -16.42
C ASN A 27 2.30 16.96 -17.79
N GLY A 28 2.29 15.65 -17.99
CA GLY A 28 1.82 15.05 -19.23
C GLY A 28 1.50 13.57 -19.12
N TYR A 29 0.89 13.02 -20.15
CA TYR A 29 0.49 11.62 -20.21
C TYR A 29 0.76 11.02 -21.58
N LYS A 30 1.12 9.74 -21.61
CA LYS A 30 1.06 8.90 -22.80
C LYS A 30 -0.27 8.15 -22.78
N VAL A 31 -1.02 8.28 -23.87
CA VAL A 31 -2.30 7.62 -24.07
C VAL A 31 -2.18 6.67 -25.24
N LYS A 32 -2.69 5.44 -25.10
CA LYS A 32 -2.81 4.46 -26.17
C LYS A 32 -4.25 3.97 -26.22
N GLU A 33 -4.91 4.18 -27.35
CA GLU A 33 -6.31 3.77 -27.57
C GLU A 33 -7.26 4.27 -26.46
N GLY A 34 -7.09 5.54 -26.05
CA GLY A 34 -7.89 6.15 -24.98
C GLY A 34 -7.47 5.78 -23.55
N VAL A 35 -6.44 4.93 -23.38
CA VAL A 35 -5.94 4.50 -22.07
C VAL A 35 -4.63 5.20 -21.70
N ILE A 36 -4.54 5.79 -20.50
CA ILE A 36 -3.27 6.33 -19.98
C ILE A 36 -2.35 5.15 -19.63
N ILE A 37 -1.15 5.15 -20.22
CA ILE A 37 -0.12 4.10 -20.02
C ILE A 37 1.18 4.64 -19.41
N ALA A 38 1.36 5.96 -19.37
CA ALA A 38 2.49 6.59 -18.70
C ALA A 38 2.15 8.03 -18.31
N GLN A 39 2.86 8.54 -17.29
CA GLN A 39 2.84 9.94 -16.88
C GLN A 39 4.24 10.55 -17.08
N TYR A 40 4.27 11.75 -17.65
CA TYR A 40 5.44 12.60 -17.75
C TYR A 40 5.43 13.57 -16.58
N VAL A 41 6.47 13.55 -15.75
CA VAL A 41 6.61 14.51 -14.64
C VAL A 41 7.87 15.34 -14.84
N LYS A 42 7.85 16.58 -14.34
CA LYS A 42 9.00 17.49 -14.43
C LYS A 42 10.14 16.94 -13.58
N LYS A 43 11.30 16.75 -14.19
CA LYS A 43 12.51 16.28 -13.50
C LYS A 43 12.93 17.30 -12.42
N ASN A 44 13.09 16.84 -11.19
CA ASN A 44 13.61 17.68 -10.09
C ASN A 44 15.14 17.81 -10.26
N GLN A 45 15.64 19.02 -10.51
CA GLN A 45 17.06 19.28 -10.83
C GLN A 45 18.06 19.11 -9.66
N ASN A 46 17.66 18.50 -8.53
CA ASN A 46 18.46 18.57 -7.30
C ASN A 46 19.40 17.38 -7.03
N ASN A 47 19.48 16.35 -7.89
CA ASN A 47 20.47 15.29 -7.73
C ASN A 47 21.17 14.97 -9.05
N ALA A 48 22.51 15.09 -9.04
CA ALA A 48 23.38 14.69 -10.13
C ALA A 48 23.28 13.17 -10.35
N ILE A 49 22.49 12.77 -11.33
CA ILE A 49 22.53 11.42 -11.91
C ILE A 49 22.96 11.61 -13.36
N THR A 50 24.12 11.05 -13.70
CA THR A 50 24.66 10.97 -15.05
C THR A 50 23.60 10.40 -15.99
N SER A 51 23.15 11.22 -16.93
CA SER A 51 22.15 10.88 -17.94
C SER A 51 22.59 9.67 -18.74
N LYS A 52 21.84 8.57 -18.64
CA LYS A 52 21.76 7.60 -19.74
C LYS A 52 20.47 7.91 -20.48
N ASP A 53 20.61 8.25 -21.77
CA ASP A 53 19.48 8.44 -22.67
C ASP A 53 18.63 7.17 -22.67
N ILE A 54 17.35 7.30 -22.33
CA ILE A 54 16.38 6.24 -22.53
C ILE A 54 15.78 6.46 -23.91
N ILE A 55 16.06 5.53 -24.83
CA ILE A 55 15.46 5.51 -26.17
C ILE A 55 14.23 4.62 -26.10
N ILE A 56 13.06 5.19 -26.37
CA ILE A 56 11.82 4.46 -26.60
C ILE A 56 11.34 4.85 -27.99
N ASP A 57 11.11 3.86 -28.87
CA ASP A 57 10.65 4.03 -30.25
C ASP A 57 11.51 5.00 -31.10
N GLY A 58 12.83 4.97 -30.91
CA GLY A 58 13.78 5.74 -31.71
C GLY A 58 13.83 7.25 -31.38
N VAL A 59 13.14 7.68 -30.33
CA VAL A 59 13.17 9.08 -29.87
C VAL A 59 14.01 9.19 -28.60
N SER A 60 15.00 10.10 -28.63
CA SER A 60 15.78 10.51 -27.46
C SER A 60 14.96 11.53 -26.66
N PHE A 61 14.84 11.31 -25.35
CA PHE A 61 14.11 12.20 -24.45
C PHE A 61 15.10 12.89 -23.50
N THR A 62 15.35 14.17 -23.75
CA THR A 62 16.00 15.07 -22.79
C THR A 62 14.91 15.86 -22.06
N ASP A 63 15.04 15.97 -20.73
CA ASP A 63 14.25 16.78 -19.79
C ASP A 63 12.98 16.26 -19.07
N TYR A 64 12.61 14.97 -19.17
CA TYR A 64 11.49 14.44 -18.37
C TYR A 64 11.84 13.14 -17.65
N ASP A 65 11.36 12.98 -16.42
CA ASP A 65 11.25 11.66 -15.79
C ASP A 65 9.93 11.04 -16.27
N VAL A 66 10.03 9.85 -16.88
CA VAL A 66 8.85 9.07 -17.31
C VAL A 66 8.50 8.11 -16.19
N VAL A 67 7.29 8.25 -15.63
CA VAL A 67 6.71 7.25 -14.74
C VAL A 67 5.82 6.35 -15.58
N ILE A 68 6.19 5.08 -15.72
CA ILE A 68 5.32 4.09 -16.36
C ILE A 68 4.13 3.87 -15.43
N VAL A 69 2.93 4.09 -15.95
CA VAL A 69 1.69 3.78 -15.23
C VAL A 69 1.24 2.42 -15.73
N THR A 70 1.56 1.36 -14.99
CA THR A 70 1.16 0.01 -15.35
C THR A 70 -0.36 -0.11 -15.20
N ASN A 71 -1.08 0.08 -16.30
CA ASN A 71 -2.53 -0.07 -16.35
C ASN A 71 -2.85 -1.54 -16.66
N TYR A 72 -3.17 -2.32 -15.63
CA TYR A 72 -3.65 -3.70 -15.79
C TYR A 72 -5.08 -3.67 -16.36
N TYR A 73 -5.25 -3.88 -17.67
CA TYR A 73 -6.59 -4.05 -18.22
C TYR A 73 -6.95 -5.49 -18.52
N HIS A 74 -8.06 -5.91 -17.91
CA HIS A 74 -8.97 -6.92 -18.46
C HIS A 74 -10.38 -6.38 -18.75
N SER A 75 -10.64 -5.07 -18.76
CA SER A 75 -11.96 -4.53 -19.14
C SER A 75 -11.87 -3.10 -19.70
N PRO A 76 -12.15 -2.85 -20.99
CA PRO A 76 -11.92 -1.53 -21.60
C PRO A 76 -12.78 -0.45 -20.93
N LEU A 77 -12.16 0.54 -20.29
CA LEU A 77 -12.87 1.78 -19.95
C LEU A 77 -13.12 2.56 -21.23
N THR A 78 -14.38 2.68 -21.62
CA THR A 78 -14.81 3.63 -22.62
C THR A 78 -14.92 5.00 -21.94
N SER A 79 -14.11 5.96 -22.40
CA SER A 79 -14.07 7.40 -22.06
C SER A 79 -13.29 7.86 -20.82
N ILE A 80 -12.33 8.76 -21.06
CA ILE A 80 -11.78 9.68 -20.06
C ILE A 80 -12.75 10.86 -19.98
N ASN A 81 -13.52 10.98 -18.90
CA ASN A 81 -14.59 12.00 -18.81
C ASN A 81 -14.13 13.37 -18.30
N SER A 82 -12.97 13.49 -17.64
CA SER A 82 -12.38 14.79 -17.32
C SER A 82 -10.90 14.69 -16.93
N MET A 83 -10.18 15.81 -17.06
CA MET A 83 -8.79 16.01 -16.63
C MET A 83 -8.70 17.42 -16.05
N SER A 84 -8.27 17.58 -14.78
CA SER A 84 -8.19 18.89 -14.11
C SER A 84 -6.76 19.46 -14.13
N LEU A 85 -6.67 20.79 -14.18
CA LEU A 85 -5.47 21.58 -14.45
C LEU A 85 -4.99 22.44 -13.27
N PHE A 86 -5.64 22.38 -12.11
CA PHE A 86 -5.34 23.26 -10.97
C PHE A 86 -4.76 22.50 -9.78
N SER A 87 -3.60 22.97 -9.31
CA SER A 87 -3.18 22.88 -7.90
C SER A 87 -3.58 24.20 -7.25
N ASP A 88 -4.43 24.17 -6.23
CA ASP A 88 -4.87 25.37 -5.50
C ASP A 88 -3.66 26.16 -4.96
N THR A 89 -3.58 27.44 -5.30
CA THR A 89 -2.71 28.42 -4.66
C THR A 89 -3.52 29.68 -4.39
N ASP A 90 -4.04 29.84 -3.17
CA ASP A 90 -4.61 31.11 -2.69
C ASP A 90 -3.58 31.88 -1.83
N PRO A 91 -3.48 33.21 -1.96
CA PRO A 91 -2.36 34.01 -1.43
C PRO A 91 -2.66 34.72 -0.09
N PHE A 92 -3.29 34.05 0.88
CA PHE A 92 -3.45 34.63 2.23
C PHE A 92 -3.19 33.61 3.36
N GLY A 93 -1.91 33.47 3.71
CA GLY A 93 -1.42 33.31 5.09
C GLY A 93 -1.86 32.11 5.93
N SER A 94 -1.19 30.96 5.78
CA SER A 94 -0.69 30.15 6.91
C SER A 94 0.41 29.21 6.41
N GLY A 95 1.63 29.35 6.92
CA GLY A 95 2.85 28.75 6.36
C GLY A 95 3.17 27.39 6.96
N GLY A 96 2.75 26.33 6.30
CA GLY A 96 3.29 24.98 6.41
C GLY A 96 3.43 24.43 4.99
N LEU A 97 4.64 24.09 4.57
CA LEU A 97 4.97 23.68 3.20
C LEU A 97 4.36 22.31 2.90
N ASP A 98 3.15 22.35 2.35
CA ASP A 98 2.40 21.19 1.88
C ASP A 98 2.50 21.12 0.34
N THR A 99 3.16 20.09 -0.17
CA THR A 99 3.15 19.75 -1.60
C THR A 99 2.20 18.58 -1.89
N GLY A 100 1.14 18.42 -1.08
CA GLY A 100 0.09 17.44 -1.27
C GLY A 100 -1.19 18.06 -1.87
N MET A 101 -1.70 17.44 -2.92
CA MET A 101 -3.01 17.79 -3.51
C MET A 101 -4.15 17.51 -2.52
N GLY A 102 -4.73 18.56 -1.94
CA GLY A 102 -5.96 18.50 -1.16
C GLY A 102 -7.17 18.20 -2.04
N TRP A 103 -7.94 17.17 -1.68
CA TRP A 103 -9.22 16.86 -2.32
C TRP A 103 -10.36 17.33 -1.42
N TYR A 104 -10.91 18.52 -1.69
CA TYR A 104 -12.22 18.88 -1.17
C TYR A 104 -13.29 18.23 -2.06
N TYR A 105 -13.80 17.07 -1.65
CA TYR A 105 -15.07 16.56 -2.15
C TYR A 105 -16.20 16.92 -1.18
N GLY A 106 -16.95 17.97 -1.52
CA GLY A 106 -18.37 18.01 -1.23
C GLY A 106 -19.04 16.85 -1.98
N GLY A 107 -19.84 16.07 -1.27
CA GLY A 107 -20.41 14.83 -1.78
C GLY A 107 -21.33 15.00 -2.99
N ALA A 108 -21.18 14.09 -3.96
CA ALA A 108 -22.25 13.52 -4.77
C ALA A 108 -21.68 12.27 -5.46
N GLY A 109 -22.33 11.13 -5.23
CA GLY A 109 -21.87 9.81 -5.68
C GLY A 109 -21.80 9.66 -7.19
N GLY A 110 -20.65 9.18 -7.67
CA GLY A 110 -20.50 8.55 -8.97
C GLY A 110 -19.97 7.14 -8.74
N GLY A 111 -20.85 6.14 -8.86
CA GLY A 111 -20.50 4.73 -8.68
C GLY A 111 -19.59 4.23 -9.79
N GLY A 112 -18.27 4.33 -9.59
CA GLY A 112 -17.33 3.45 -10.26
C GLY A 112 -17.52 2.00 -9.80
N PRO A 113 -17.08 0.99 -10.58
CA PRO A 113 -17.13 -0.40 -10.16
C PRO A 113 -16.33 -0.55 -8.86
N VAL A 114 -17.04 -0.88 -7.78
CA VAL A 114 -16.44 -1.13 -6.47
C VAL A 114 -15.59 -2.38 -6.61
N THR A 115 -14.26 -2.27 -6.44
CA THR A 115 -13.41 -3.45 -6.32
C THR A 115 -13.96 -4.28 -5.16
N PRO A 116 -14.34 -5.55 -5.36
CA PRO A 116 -14.92 -6.34 -4.30
C PRO A 116 -13.88 -6.55 -3.20
N THR A 117 -14.23 -6.22 -1.96
CA THR A 117 -13.41 -6.49 -0.79
C THR A 117 -13.26 -7.99 -0.63
N LYS A 118 -12.01 -8.49 -0.65
CA LYS A 118 -11.74 -9.90 -0.37
C LYS A 118 -12.23 -10.27 1.03
N ASP A 119 -12.90 -11.40 1.12
CA ASP A 119 -13.35 -11.95 2.39
C ASP A 119 -12.13 -12.31 3.29
N PRO A 120 -12.11 -11.86 4.56
CA PRO A 120 -11.01 -12.13 5.49
C PRO A 120 -10.68 -13.61 5.67
N CYS A 121 -11.69 -14.48 5.69
CA CYS A 121 -11.49 -15.92 5.84
C CYS A 121 -10.83 -16.54 4.60
N THR A 122 -11.22 -16.07 3.42
CA THR A 122 -10.57 -16.41 2.15
C THR A 122 -9.10 -15.99 2.17
N THR A 123 -8.79 -14.76 2.59
CA THR A 123 -7.38 -14.30 2.68
C THR A 123 -6.56 -15.05 3.73
N ALA A 124 -7.20 -15.52 4.81
CA ALA A 124 -6.57 -16.36 5.81
C ALA A 124 -6.21 -17.75 5.25
N GLN A 125 -7.08 -18.32 4.42
CA GLN A 125 -6.79 -19.56 3.70
C GLN A 125 -5.66 -19.36 2.69
N GLU A 126 -5.69 -18.29 1.88
CA GLU A 126 -4.61 -17.93 0.95
C GLU A 126 -3.26 -17.80 1.68
N SER A 127 -3.24 -17.07 2.80
CA SER A 127 -2.03 -16.89 3.63
C SER A 127 -1.55 -18.20 4.27
N THR A 128 -2.47 -19.10 4.63
CA THR A 128 -2.14 -20.44 5.12
C THR A 128 -1.51 -21.33 4.05
N ILE A 129 -1.92 -21.16 2.79
CA ILE A 129 -1.30 -21.90 1.68
C ILE A 129 0.13 -21.38 1.47
N VAL A 130 0.32 -20.06 1.47
CA VAL A 130 1.64 -19.43 1.36
C VAL A 130 2.56 -19.87 2.50
N SER A 131 2.06 -19.91 3.74
CA SER A 131 2.86 -20.23 4.93
C SER A 131 3.42 -21.67 4.94
N LYS A 132 2.82 -22.55 4.15
CA LYS A 132 3.24 -23.95 3.99
C LYS A 132 4.21 -24.14 2.82
N ASN A 133 4.46 -23.10 2.02
CA ASN A 133 5.39 -23.17 0.91
C ASN A 133 6.84 -23.27 1.42
N LYS A 134 7.67 -24.05 0.72
CA LYS A 134 9.09 -24.20 1.07
C LYS A 134 9.85 -22.88 1.10
N GLU A 135 9.59 -21.95 0.17
CA GLU A 135 10.33 -20.69 0.08
C GLU A 135 9.93 -19.74 1.21
N TYR A 136 8.64 -19.72 1.58
CA TYR A 136 8.18 -19.04 2.80
C TYR A 136 8.89 -19.59 4.03
N LEU A 137 8.96 -20.92 4.19
CA LEU A 137 9.58 -21.55 5.36
C LEU A 137 11.09 -21.27 5.42
N ILE A 138 11.78 -21.22 4.28
CA ILE A 138 13.19 -20.82 4.20
C ILE A 138 13.33 -19.34 4.61
N ALA A 139 12.49 -18.44 4.10
CA ALA A 139 12.51 -17.03 4.46
C ALA A 139 12.26 -16.81 5.96
N LEU A 140 11.23 -17.46 6.50
CA LEU A 140 10.88 -17.43 7.92
C LEU A 140 12.05 -17.90 8.79
N LYS A 141 12.66 -19.03 8.43
CA LYS A 141 13.83 -19.57 9.14
C LYS A 141 15.00 -18.60 9.06
N ALA A 142 15.31 -18.08 7.89
CA ALA A 142 16.43 -17.16 7.68
C ALA A 142 16.30 -15.91 8.55
N ILE A 143 15.11 -15.29 8.60
CA ILE A 143 14.86 -14.11 9.45
C ILE A 143 14.98 -14.45 10.94
N ASN A 144 14.46 -15.60 11.39
CA ASN A 144 14.55 -16.02 12.79
C ASN A 144 15.98 -16.35 13.24
N GLU A 145 16.85 -16.78 12.31
CA GLU A 145 18.26 -17.08 12.56
C GLU A 145 19.19 -15.86 12.38
N ALA A 146 18.66 -14.74 11.87
CA ALA A 146 19.42 -13.51 11.64
C ALA A 146 19.70 -12.73 12.94
N ASN A 147 20.42 -11.61 12.81
CA ASN A 147 20.78 -10.78 13.95
C ASN A 147 19.54 -10.24 14.67
N ALA A 148 19.36 -10.62 15.93
CA ALA A 148 18.20 -10.24 16.74
C ALA A 148 18.10 -8.73 17.09
N THR A 149 19.14 -7.92 16.81
CA THR A 149 19.11 -6.47 17.06
C THR A 149 18.77 -5.64 15.83
N GLU A 150 18.60 -6.28 14.68
CA GLU A 150 18.33 -5.62 13.39
C GLU A 150 16.97 -6.07 12.86
N GLU A 151 16.36 -5.18 12.06
CA GLU A 151 15.23 -5.57 11.24
C GLU A 151 15.74 -6.19 9.94
N HIS A 152 15.18 -7.34 9.60
CA HIS A 152 15.45 -8.10 8.40
C HIS A 152 14.17 -8.24 7.62
N SER A 153 14.26 -8.22 6.29
CA SER A 153 13.12 -8.52 5.45
C SER A 153 13.48 -9.41 4.27
N ILE A 154 12.52 -10.24 3.85
CA ILE A 154 12.60 -11.05 2.65
C ILE A 154 11.32 -10.88 1.87
N THR A 155 11.44 -10.52 0.59
CA THR A 155 10.30 -10.42 -0.33
C THR A 155 10.03 -11.77 -0.97
N LEU A 156 8.77 -12.17 -1.02
CA LEU A 156 8.30 -13.32 -1.77
C LEU A 156 7.77 -12.89 -3.13
N GLY A 157 8.06 -13.70 -4.14
CA GLY A 157 7.57 -13.49 -5.49
C GLY A 157 7.17 -14.78 -6.18
N THR A 158 6.76 -14.65 -7.43
CA THR A 158 6.31 -15.77 -8.28
C THR A 158 7.08 -15.70 -9.59
N ALA A 159 7.81 -16.76 -9.91
CA ALA A 159 8.49 -16.88 -11.20
C ALA A 159 7.47 -17.07 -12.33
N SER A 160 7.91 -16.87 -13.58
CA SER A 160 7.08 -17.09 -14.78
C SER A 160 6.38 -18.46 -14.88
N ASP A 161 6.91 -19.51 -14.24
CA ASP A 161 6.31 -20.86 -14.21
C ASP A 161 5.27 -21.05 -13.06
N GLY A 162 5.00 -19.99 -12.31
CA GLY A 162 4.08 -20.01 -11.16
C GLY A 162 4.70 -20.51 -9.86
N THR A 163 5.99 -20.87 -9.85
CA THR A 163 6.67 -21.29 -8.61
C THR A 163 6.96 -20.08 -7.72
N MET A 164 6.78 -20.28 -6.41
CA MET A 164 7.15 -19.26 -5.43
C MET A 164 8.68 -19.14 -5.36
N THR A 165 9.16 -17.91 -5.21
CA THR A 165 10.57 -17.55 -5.03
C THR A 165 10.72 -16.56 -3.89
N GLN A 166 11.95 -16.29 -3.48
CA GLN A 166 12.27 -15.26 -2.49
C GLN A 166 13.48 -14.43 -2.94
N ALA A 167 13.44 -13.14 -2.63
CA ALA A 167 14.58 -12.24 -2.81
C ALA A 167 15.68 -12.53 -1.77
N PRO A 168 16.93 -12.08 -2.00
CA PRO A 168 17.92 -11.98 -0.95
C PRO A 168 17.40 -11.16 0.24
N MET A 169 17.86 -11.50 1.45
CA MET A 169 17.50 -10.78 2.68
C MET A 169 18.06 -9.36 2.65
N ASN A 170 17.22 -8.41 3.04
CA ASN A 170 17.62 -7.05 3.35
C ASN A 170 17.85 -6.91 4.85
N HIS A 171 18.82 -6.08 5.21
CA HIS A 171 19.13 -5.70 6.58
C HIS A 171 18.85 -4.20 6.74
N GLY A 172 18.23 -3.82 7.86
CA GLY A 172 17.90 -2.46 8.19
C GLY A 172 18.18 -2.14 9.65
N GLY A 173 18.33 -0.85 9.94
CA GLY A 173 18.21 -0.37 11.30
C GLY A 173 16.80 -0.63 11.84
N GLN A 174 16.67 -0.53 13.15
CA GLN A 174 15.41 -0.52 13.87
C GLN A 174 14.43 0.44 13.14
N TYR A 175 13.31 -0.10 12.65
CA TYR A 175 12.21 0.58 11.94
C TYR A 175 12.43 0.99 10.47
N ILE A 176 13.51 0.57 9.80
CA ILE A 176 13.84 1.06 8.44
C ILE A 176 14.26 -0.02 7.45
N VAL A 177 13.93 -1.29 7.70
CA VAL A 177 14.25 -2.35 6.71
C VAL A 177 13.50 -2.16 5.40
N GLN A 178 14.21 -2.28 4.28
CA GLN A 178 13.62 -2.12 2.95
C GLN A 178 13.05 -3.44 2.43
N THR A 179 11.99 -3.37 1.62
CA THR A 179 11.44 -4.49 0.85
C THR A 179 11.95 -4.44 -0.60
N ASN A 180 12.27 -5.59 -1.20
CA ASN A 180 12.69 -5.66 -2.60
C ASN A 180 11.46 -5.64 -3.53
N THR A 181 10.93 -4.44 -3.81
CA THR A 181 9.73 -4.27 -4.64
C THR A 181 9.94 -4.56 -6.13
N THR A 182 11.18 -4.80 -6.55
CA THR A 182 11.54 -5.11 -7.95
C THR A 182 11.73 -6.60 -8.19
N TRP A 183 11.58 -7.44 -7.16
CA TRP A 183 11.68 -8.89 -7.30
C TRP A 183 10.58 -9.42 -8.23
N GLU A 184 10.93 -10.38 -9.09
CA GLU A 184 9.99 -10.94 -10.07
C GLU A 184 8.73 -11.49 -9.38
N GLY A 185 7.57 -11.03 -9.83
CA GLY A 185 6.28 -11.45 -9.29
C GLY A 185 6.08 -11.14 -7.80
N ALA A 186 6.78 -10.13 -7.24
CA ALA A 186 6.66 -9.76 -5.83
C ALA A 186 5.19 -9.60 -5.40
N PHE A 187 4.79 -10.39 -4.41
CA PHE A 187 3.41 -10.41 -3.92
C PHE A 187 3.29 -10.31 -2.38
N ALA A 188 4.38 -10.56 -1.65
CA ALA A 188 4.40 -10.42 -0.20
C ALA A 188 5.81 -10.13 0.33
N ALA A 189 5.93 -9.73 1.60
CA ALA A 189 7.20 -9.74 2.31
C ALA A 189 7.04 -10.21 3.74
N LEU A 190 8.13 -10.73 4.31
CA LEU A 190 8.27 -11.04 5.73
C LEU A 190 9.26 -10.04 6.33
N HIS A 191 9.02 -9.57 7.55
CA HIS A 191 10.03 -8.89 8.36
C HIS A 191 9.89 -9.20 9.86
N ASN A 192 10.96 -9.02 10.62
CA ASN A 192 10.93 -9.17 12.10
C ASN A 192 10.88 -7.82 12.82
N HIS A 193 10.35 -7.84 14.04
CA HIS A 193 10.50 -6.77 15.02
C HIS A 193 11.52 -7.19 16.10
N PRO A 194 12.77 -6.68 16.09
CA PRO A 194 13.80 -7.07 17.03
C PRO A 194 13.44 -6.74 18.50
N ASP A 195 12.67 -5.67 18.73
CA ASP A 195 12.24 -5.25 20.06
C ASP A 195 11.03 -6.00 20.61
N LYS A 196 10.55 -7.03 19.90
CA LYS A 196 9.35 -7.80 20.28
C LYS A 196 8.09 -6.95 20.36
N THR A 197 8.07 -5.82 19.65
CA THR A 197 6.91 -4.94 19.54
C THR A 197 5.84 -5.58 18.66
N PRO A 198 4.55 -5.28 18.90
CA PRO A 198 3.50 -5.72 17.99
C PRO A 198 3.64 -5.01 16.64
N LEU A 199 2.81 -5.39 15.68
CA LEU A 199 2.63 -4.60 14.46
C LEU A 199 2.31 -3.13 14.80
N SER A 200 2.85 -2.24 14.01
CA SER A 200 2.80 -0.80 14.15
C SER A 200 1.90 -0.17 13.09
N ALA A 201 1.55 1.11 13.26
CA ALA A 201 0.90 1.86 12.19
C ALA A 201 1.82 1.95 10.96
N GLY A 202 3.14 2.09 11.17
CA GLY A 202 4.15 2.05 10.13
C GLY A 202 4.02 0.83 9.21
N ASP A 203 3.80 -0.36 9.77
CA ASP A 203 3.59 -1.59 8.99
C ASP A 203 2.32 -1.52 8.13
N ILE A 204 1.23 -0.96 8.66
CA ILE A 204 -0.03 -0.76 7.95
C ILE A 204 0.17 0.19 6.77
N TYR A 205 0.73 1.38 7.01
CA TYR A 205 0.97 2.36 5.97
C TYR A 205 1.98 1.86 4.92
N ALA A 206 3.01 1.12 5.34
CA ALA A 206 3.97 0.50 4.44
C ALA A 206 3.30 -0.54 3.55
N SER A 207 2.43 -1.40 4.11
CA SER A 207 1.69 -2.42 3.35
C SER A 207 0.82 -1.80 2.26
N VAL A 208 0.13 -0.70 2.56
CA VAL A 208 -0.65 0.03 1.56
C VAL A 208 0.27 0.64 0.49
N LYS A 209 1.38 1.28 0.87
CA LYS A 209 2.35 1.84 -0.09
C LYS A 209 2.95 0.77 -1.02
N LEU A 210 3.22 -0.42 -0.50
CA LEU A 210 3.71 -1.56 -1.28
C LEU A 210 2.66 -2.04 -2.29
N ASN A 211 1.40 -2.16 -1.86
CA ASN A 211 0.29 -2.53 -2.75
C ASN A 211 0.03 -1.47 -3.84
N VAL A 212 0.19 -0.18 -3.54
CA VAL A 212 0.08 0.89 -4.54
C VAL A 212 1.19 0.79 -5.60
N LYS A 213 2.41 0.41 -5.19
CA LYS A 213 3.53 0.21 -6.13
C LYS A 213 3.37 -1.04 -6.99
N SER A 214 2.77 -2.08 -6.44
CA SER A 214 2.47 -3.33 -7.13
C SER A 214 1.16 -3.88 -6.59
N SER A 215 0.12 -3.89 -7.43
CA SER A 215 -1.21 -4.39 -7.03
C SER A 215 -1.20 -5.88 -6.65
N ASN A 216 -0.16 -6.62 -7.05
CA ASN A 216 0.07 -8.00 -6.65
C ASN A 216 0.61 -8.12 -5.22
N PHE A 217 1.19 -7.05 -4.67
CA PHE A 217 1.76 -7.02 -3.33
C PHE A 217 0.68 -6.84 -2.28
N THR A 218 0.03 -7.92 -1.85
CA THR A 218 -1.14 -7.85 -0.97
C THR A 218 -0.82 -8.06 0.49
N THR A 219 0.31 -8.69 0.82
CA THR A 219 0.53 -9.24 2.15
C THR A 219 1.89 -8.87 2.74
N THR A 220 1.88 -8.41 3.99
CA THR A 220 3.10 -8.22 4.80
C THR A 220 3.01 -9.10 6.03
N TYR A 221 3.95 -10.02 6.20
CA TYR A 221 4.07 -10.90 7.36
C TYR A 221 5.05 -10.31 8.38
N ILE A 222 4.66 -10.33 9.65
CA ILE A 222 5.42 -9.72 10.75
C ILE A 222 5.75 -10.80 11.76
N LEU A 223 7.04 -11.01 12.00
CA LEU A 223 7.57 -11.97 12.96
C LEU A 223 7.94 -11.22 14.23
N THR A 224 7.29 -11.53 15.35
CA THR A 224 7.57 -10.85 16.62
C THR A 224 7.25 -11.76 17.80
N ASP A 225 8.18 -11.82 18.77
CA ASP A 225 8.08 -12.61 20.00
C ASP A 225 7.62 -14.07 19.81
N GLY A 226 8.08 -14.73 18.74
CA GLY A 226 7.70 -16.11 18.41
C GLY A 226 6.32 -16.26 17.76
N GLU A 227 5.62 -15.17 17.53
CA GLU A 227 4.35 -15.11 16.81
C GLU A 227 4.55 -14.59 15.37
N VAL A 228 3.61 -14.95 14.49
CA VAL A 228 3.55 -14.43 13.13
C VAL A 228 2.18 -13.81 12.87
N TYR A 229 2.20 -12.55 12.45
CA TYR A 229 1.02 -11.80 12.03
C TYR A 229 1.08 -11.54 10.53
N ALA A 230 -0.06 -11.26 9.90
CA ALA A 230 -0.09 -10.78 8.52
C ALA A 230 -1.03 -9.59 8.39
N ILE A 231 -0.57 -8.56 7.68
CA ILE A 231 -1.40 -7.46 7.17
C ILE A 231 -1.75 -7.82 5.73
N VAL A 232 -3.05 -7.92 5.42
CA VAL A 232 -3.51 -8.21 4.07
C VAL A 232 -4.39 -7.07 3.57
N VAL A 233 -4.00 -6.45 2.45
CA VAL A 233 -4.83 -5.49 1.74
C VAL A 233 -5.92 -6.24 0.98
N THR A 234 -7.15 -6.16 1.48
CA THR A 234 -8.32 -6.86 0.93
C THR A 234 -9.07 -6.01 -0.11
N ASN A 235 -8.90 -4.69 -0.06
CA ASN A 235 -9.44 -3.74 -1.02
C ASN A 235 -8.51 -2.53 -1.13
N LEU A 236 -7.79 -2.41 -2.26
CA LEU A 236 -6.82 -1.33 -2.45
C LEU A 236 -7.47 0.05 -2.42
N SER A 237 -8.64 0.24 -3.03
CA SER A 237 -9.31 1.54 -3.04
C SER A 237 -9.64 2.00 -1.62
N LEU A 238 -10.24 1.12 -0.82
CA LEU A 238 -10.57 1.43 0.57
C LEU A 238 -9.31 1.65 1.43
N ALA A 239 -8.24 0.89 1.18
CA ALA A 239 -6.96 1.09 1.85
C ALA A 239 -6.32 2.43 1.51
N GLN A 240 -6.36 2.85 0.25
CA GLN A 240 -5.91 4.17 -0.19
C GLN A 240 -6.75 5.28 0.43
N ASP A 241 -8.08 5.12 0.45
CA ASP A 241 -8.99 6.08 1.06
C ASP A 241 -8.77 6.20 2.57
N PHE A 242 -8.50 5.08 3.26
CA PHE A 242 -8.16 5.07 4.68
C PHE A 242 -6.87 5.84 4.95
N VAL A 243 -5.76 5.54 4.25
CA VAL A 243 -4.48 6.24 4.49
C VAL A 243 -4.51 7.70 4.06
N LYS A 244 -5.38 8.06 3.11
CA LYS A 244 -5.60 9.45 2.70
C LYS A 244 -6.42 10.22 3.73
N THR A 245 -7.45 9.59 4.29
CA THR A 245 -8.34 10.20 5.30
C THR A 245 -7.63 10.29 6.66
N TYR A 246 -6.81 9.29 6.98
CA TYR A 246 -6.08 9.17 8.23
C TYR A 246 -4.59 9.05 7.92
N PRO A 247 -3.92 10.15 7.51
CA PRO A 247 -2.49 10.13 7.23
C PRO A 247 -1.69 9.78 8.49
N ALA A 248 -0.55 9.13 8.31
CA ALA A 248 0.32 8.79 9.42
C ALA A 248 0.88 10.05 10.09
N ASP A 249 0.87 10.08 11.41
CA ASP A 249 1.65 11.04 12.19
C ASP A 249 3.11 10.60 12.14
N GLN A 250 3.94 11.40 11.46
CA GLN A 250 5.36 11.11 11.25
C GLN A 250 6.22 12.16 11.92
N LEU A 251 6.86 11.79 13.04
CA LEU A 251 7.90 12.60 13.65
C LEU A 251 9.28 12.23 13.07
N PRO A 252 10.23 13.19 12.95
CA PRO A 252 11.59 12.88 12.53
C PRO A 252 12.20 11.79 13.43
N ASN A 253 12.81 10.77 12.81
CA ASN A 253 13.47 9.64 13.47
C ASN A 253 12.57 8.77 14.36
N GLN A 254 11.26 8.77 14.11
CA GLN A 254 10.32 7.86 14.79
C GLN A 254 9.58 7.01 13.76
N SER A 255 9.09 5.84 14.17
CA SER A 255 8.19 5.05 13.34
C SER A 255 6.90 5.83 13.07
N PRO A 256 6.29 5.70 11.89
CA PRO A 256 4.97 6.27 11.63
C PRO A 256 3.95 5.75 12.66
N GLU A 257 3.11 6.65 13.18
CA GLU A 257 2.00 6.31 14.07
C GLU A 257 0.66 6.73 13.44
N PHE A 258 -0.44 6.16 13.92
CA PHE A 258 -1.77 6.60 13.53
C PHE A 258 -2.05 8.03 14.00
N PRO A 259 -2.91 8.78 13.30
CA PRO A 259 -3.32 10.11 13.76
C PRO A 259 -3.99 10.02 15.13
N ASN A 260 -3.84 11.06 15.95
CA ASN A 260 -4.31 11.12 17.34
C ASN A 260 -5.71 10.52 17.58
N ASN A 261 -6.68 10.78 16.71
CA ASN A 261 -8.04 10.24 16.86
C ASN A 261 -8.06 8.70 16.82
N ILE A 262 -7.34 8.09 15.87
CA ILE A 262 -7.22 6.64 15.76
C ILE A 262 -6.35 6.10 16.89
N PHE A 263 -5.22 6.76 17.20
CA PHE A 263 -4.33 6.35 18.27
C PHE A 263 -5.06 6.25 19.62
N TYR A 264 -5.83 7.27 19.99
CA TYR A 264 -6.59 7.27 21.25
C TYR A 264 -7.72 6.23 21.27
N GLU A 265 -8.34 5.94 20.13
CA GLU A 265 -9.32 4.84 20.06
C GLU A 265 -8.65 3.47 20.30
N ILE A 266 -7.48 3.23 19.70
CA ILE A 266 -6.70 2.00 19.94
C ILE A 266 -6.25 1.93 21.41
N ASP A 267 -5.77 3.05 21.96
CA ASP A 267 -5.32 3.13 23.35
C ASP A 267 -6.45 2.84 24.35
N GLY A 268 -7.64 3.39 24.11
CA GLY A 268 -8.82 3.16 24.93
C GLY A 268 -9.25 1.68 24.99
N LEU A 269 -8.94 0.89 23.96
CA LEU A 269 -9.27 -0.53 23.89
C LEU A 269 -8.29 -1.43 24.68
N LYS A 270 -7.12 -0.92 25.10
CA LYS A 270 -6.11 -1.73 25.83
C LYS A 270 -6.64 -2.34 27.13
N SER A 271 -7.47 -1.59 27.86
CA SER A 271 -8.07 -2.09 29.11
C SER A 271 -9.02 -3.27 28.91
N ILE A 272 -9.49 -3.47 27.68
CA ILE A 272 -10.48 -4.49 27.31
C ILE A 272 -9.82 -5.64 26.56
N MET A 273 -8.93 -5.32 25.61
CA MET A 273 -8.29 -6.29 24.72
C MET A 273 -6.91 -6.76 25.23
N GLY A 274 -6.34 -6.07 26.22
CA GLY A 274 -5.05 -6.39 26.81
C GLY A 274 -3.93 -5.44 26.37
N TYR A 275 -2.89 -5.35 27.21
CA TYR A 275 -1.73 -4.47 27.00
C TYR A 275 -0.60 -5.12 26.21
N GLY A 276 -0.66 -6.43 25.97
CA GLY A 276 0.35 -7.18 25.22
C GLY A 276 0.19 -7.08 23.69
N ASN A 277 1.05 -7.79 22.97
CA ASN A 277 1.08 -7.77 21.51
C ASN A 277 -0.24 -8.18 20.88
N GLU A 278 -0.85 -9.25 21.39
CA GLU A 278 -2.15 -9.74 20.94
C GLU A 278 -3.27 -8.71 21.16
N GLY A 279 -3.29 -8.06 22.33
CA GLY A 279 -4.32 -7.07 22.67
C GLY A 279 -4.21 -5.81 21.81
N ARG A 280 -3.00 -5.27 21.63
CA ARG A 280 -2.77 -4.12 20.73
C ARG A 280 -3.09 -4.47 19.28
N THR A 281 -2.69 -5.64 18.81
CA THR A 281 -2.99 -6.11 17.45
C THR A 281 -4.49 -6.28 17.23
N THR A 282 -5.21 -6.83 18.21
CA THR A 282 -6.68 -6.97 18.17
C THR A 282 -7.37 -5.60 18.12
N ALA A 283 -6.89 -4.62 18.90
CA ALA A 283 -7.41 -3.26 18.86
C ALA A 283 -7.19 -2.60 17.49
N ILE A 284 -6.02 -2.76 16.89
CA ILE A 284 -5.76 -2.26 15.53
C ILE A 284 -6.69 -2.93 14.52
N ALA A 285 -6.84 -4.27 14.58
CA ALA A 285 -7.72 -5.01 13.68
C ALA A 285 -9.18 -4.52 13.77
N PHE A 286 -9.69 -4.34 14.99
CA PHE A 286 -11.03 -3.83 15.24
C PHE A 286 -11.23 -2.42 14.65
N ILE A 287 -10.24 -1.55 14.81
CA ILE A 287 -10.30 -0.18 14.30
C ILE A 287 -10.26 -0.16 12.76
N LEU A 288 -9.39 -0.95 12.12
CA LEU A 288 -9.36 -1.08 10.66
C LEU A 288 -10.71 -1.56 10.11
N ASP A 289 -11.35 -2.52 10.78
CA ASP A 289 -12.69 -3.00 10.43
C ASP A 289 -13.76 -1.93 10.62
N LYS A 290 -13.75 -1.23 11.76
CA LYS A 290 -14.68 -0.14 12.08
C LYS A 290 -14.65 0.95 11.01
N TYR A 291 -13.45 1.26 10.50
CA TYR A 291 -13.26 2.27 9.46
C TYR A 291 -13.36 1.72 8.03
N SER A 292 -13.71 0.44 7.86
CA SER A 292 -13.79 -0.21 6.54
C SER A 292 -12.51 0.00 5.72
N ALA A 293 -11.35 -0.14 6.36
CA ALA A 293 -10.06 0.29 5.82
C ALA A 293 -9.56 -0.54 4.62
N GLY A 294 -10.28 -1.57 4.16
CA GLY A 294 -9.82 -2.45 3.09
C GLY A 294 -8.58 -3.27 3.47
N ILE A 295 -8.35 -3.47 4.76
CA ILE A 295 -7.20 -4.18 5.33
C ILE A 295 -7.73 -5.16 6.37
N THR A 296 -7.23 -6.39 6.39
CA THR A 296 -7.49 -7.36 7.45
C THR A 296 -6.18 -7.81 8.10
N LEU A 297 -6.23 -8.06 9.40
CA LEU A 297 -5.11 -8.64 10.14
C LEU A 297 -5.35 -10.12 10.39
N LEU A 298 -4.30 -10.90 10.27
CA LEU A 298 -4.30 -12.35 10.49
C LEU A 298 -3.25 -12.71 11.55
N LYS A 299 -3.52 -13.77 12.33
CA LYS A 299 -2.57 -14.38 13.26
C LYS A 299 -2.34 -15.84 12.86
N GLN A 300 -1.08 -16.26 12.84
CA GLN A 300 -0.71 -17.65 12.64
C GLN A 300 -0.86 -18.44 13.96
N ASP A 301 -1.50 -19.59 13.91
CA ASP A 301 -1.54 -20.54 15.02
C ASP A 301 -0.36 -21.52 14.98
N ASN A 302 -0.24 -22.36 16.02
CA ASN A 302 0.84 -23.33 16.15
C ASN A 302 0.88 -24.41 15.04
N SER A 303 -0.19 -24.56 14.25
CA SER A 303 -0.22 -25.47 13.09
C SER A 303 0.27 -24.80 11.80
N GLY A 304 0.64 -23.52 11.87
CA GLY A 304 1.00 -22.70 10.73
C GLY A 304 -0.21 -22.12 9.98
N LYS A 305 -1.44 -22.33 10.48
CA LYS A 305 -2.66 -21.82 9.87
C LYS A 305 -2.89 -20.37 10.30
N PHE A 306 -3.17 -19.51 9.34
CA PHE A 306 -3.60 -18.15 9.59
C PHE A 306 -5.11 -18.10 9.86
N ASN A 307 -5.49 -17.33 10.87
CA ASN A 307 -6.86 -17.03 11.22
C ASN A 307 -7.03 -15.51 11.27
N PRO A 308 -8.14 -14.95 10.77
CA PRO A 308 -8.35 -13.51 10.82
C PRO A 308 -8.62 -13.06 12.25
N ILE A 309 -8.13 -11.88 12.59
CA ILE A 309 -8.36 -11.24 13.87
C ILE A 309 -9.61 -10.38 13.71
N LYS A 310 -10.76 -10.97 14.00
CA LYS A 310 -12.06 -10.32 13.88
C LYS A 310 -12.70 -10.19 15.24
N THR A 311 -13.23 -8.99 15.53
CA THR A 311 -13.88 -8.70 16.79
C THR A 311 -15.21 -8.01 16.54
N GLN A 312 -16.28 -8.53 17.15
CA GLN A 312 -17.59 -7.90 17.16
C GLN A 312 -17.76 -7.09 18.45
N GLU A 313 -18.07 -5.80 18.32
CA GLU A 313 -18.58 -4.99 19.42
C GLU A 313 -20.09 -5.21 19.57
N THR A 314 -20.53 -5.57 20.77
CA THR A 314 -21.95 -5.63 21.12
C THR A 314 -22.21 -4.72 22.31
N THR A 315 -23.20 -3.84 22.20
CA THR A 315 -23.64 -2.99 23.32
C THR A 315 -24.77 -3.70 24.06
N GLN A 316 -24.55 -3.98 25.35
CA GLN A 316 -25.54 -4.56 26.24
C GLN A 316 -26.62 -3.53 26.61
N SER A 317 -27.75 -3.99 27.15
CA SER A 317 -28.88 -3.14 27.54
C SER A 317 -28.55 -2.11 28.63
N ASN A 318 -27.48 -2.34 29.39
CA ASN A 318 -26.94 -1.42 30.42
C ASN A 318 -25.91 -0.42 29.85
N GLY A 319 -25.68 -0.40 28.53
CA GLY A 319 -24.69 0.44 27.86
C GLY A 319 -23.24 -0.08 27.90
N ILE A 320 -22.98 -1.21 28.56
CA ILE A 320 -21.65 -1.82 28.57
C ILE A 320 -21.36 -2.43 27.19
N LYS A 321 -20.18 -2.13 26.65
CA LYS A 321 -19.69 -2.73 25.41
C LYS A 321 -18.91 -4.00 25.71
N THR A 322 -19.19 -5.07 24.97
CA THR A 322 -18.42 -6.31 24.99
C THR A 322 -17.85 -6.60 23.61
N TYR A 323 -16.72 -7.29 23.59
CA TYR A 323 -15.92 -7.53 22.39
C TYR A 323 -15.68 -9.02 22.26
N ASN A 324 -16.24 -9.63 21.22
CA ASN A 324 -16.17 -11.07 21.02
C ASN A 324 -15.42 -11.39 19.72
N THR A 325 -14.46 -12.32 19.79
CA THR A 325 -13.75 -12.79 18.60
C THR A 325 -14.69 -13.58 17.69
N ILE A 326 -14.63 -13.30 16.39
CA ILE A 326 -15.44 -13.99 15.37
C ILE A 326 -14.53 -14.98 14.62
N PRO A 327 -14.75 -16.30 14.72
CA PRO A 327 -13.99 -17.27 13.93
C PRO A 327 -14.42 -17.25 12.47
N CYS A 328 -13.59 -17.84 11.60
CA CYS A 328 -14.05 -18.24 10.28
C CYS A 328 -14.98 -19.44 10.38
N ASN A 329 -16.14 -19.33 9.74
CA ASN A 329 -17.09 -20.43 9.59
C ASN A 329 -16.74 -21.32 8.40
#